data_AF-W2ME30-F1
#
_entry.id   AF-W2ME30-F1
#
_cell.length_a   1.000
_cell.length_b   1.000
_cell.length_c   1.000
_cell.angle_alpha   90.00
_cell.angle_beta   90.00
_cell.angle_gamma   90.00
#
_symmetry.space_group_name_H-M   'P 1'
#
loop_
_entity.id
_entity.type
_entity.pdbx_description
1 polymer ?
#
loop_
_entity_poly.entity_id
_entity_poly.type
_entity_poly.pdbx_seq_one_letter_code
_entity_poly.pdbx_strand_id
1 'polypeptide(L)'
;MVQIVKRQGYKLLNLWTTDKGTFPVVFCASFAAVAATGMSLRYLFLNPDVYVNKEERFTSLHHTLEPREDRGSAWRQFRFRMANLKRNPINQSRQFDELFAKEENKGVQR
;
A
#
# COMPACT_ATOMS: atom_id res chain seq x y z
N MET A 1 -12.69 -37.09 15.77
CA MET A 1 -12.07 -35.74 15.95
C MET A 1 -12.63 -34.66 15.03
N VAL A 2 -12.84 -34.91 13.72
CA VAL A 2 -13.29 -33.90 12.74
C VAL A 2 -14.63 -33.20 13.13
N GLN A 3 -15.59 -33.94 13.67
CA GLN A 3 -16.89 -33.34 14.05
C GLN A 3 -16.84 -32.43 15.28
N ILE A 4 -15.90 -32.67 16.21
CA ILE A 4 -15.72 -31.84 17.42
C ILE A 4 -15.14 -30.47 17.04
N VAL A 5 -14.16 -30.45 16.13
CA VAL A 5 -13.54 -29.22 15.59
C VAL A 5 -14.58 -28.37 14.86
N LYS A 6 -15.42 -28.98 14.01
CA LYS A 6 -16.52 -28.26 13.33
C LYS A 6 -17.47 -27.61 14.34
N ARG A 7 -17.92 -28.35 15.36
CA ARG A 7 -18.87 -27.87 16.37
C ARG A 7 -18.30 -26.73 17.23
N GLN A 8 -17.00 -26.73 17.52
CA GLN A 8 -16.33 -25.62 18.21
C GLN A 8 -16.14 -24.40 17.30
N GLY A 9 -15.81 -24.59 16.02
CA GLY A 9 -15.70 -23.50 15.04
C GLY A 9 -17.02 -22.75 14.83
N TYR A 10 -18.15 -23.46 14.74
CA TYR A 10 -19.47 -22.83 14.65
C TYR A 10 -19.84 -22.02 15.91
N LYS A 11 -19.44 -22.48 17.09
CA LYS A 11 -19.65 -21.72 18.34
C LYS A 11 -18.79 -20.46 18.40
N LEU A 12 -17.57 -20.51 17.88
CA LEU A 12 -16.70 -19.34 17.78
C LEU A 12 -17.25 -18.34 16.76
N LEU A 13 -17.58 -18.77 15.54
CA LEU A 13 -18.17 -17.86 14.54
C LEU A 13 -19.47 -17.23 15.05
N ASN A 14 -20.37 -18.02 15.66
CA ASN A 14 -21.59 -17.48 16.24
C ASN A 14 -21.31 -16.49 17.39
N LEU A 15 -20.28 -16.71 18.22
CA LEU A 15 -19.91 -15.76 19.27
C LEU A 15 -19.44 -14.42 18.66
N TRP A 16 -18.64 -14.49 17.59
CA TRP A 16 -18.09 -13.31 16.94
C TRP A 16 -19.11 -12.53 16.10
N THR A 17 -20.15 -13.19 15.58
CA THR A 17 -21.18 -12.55 14.75
C THR A 17 -22.48 -12.23 15.48
N THR A 18 -22.72 -12.82 16.66
CA THR A 18 -24.02 -12.68 17.37
C THR A 18 -23.90 -11.87 18.65
N ASP A 19 -22.72 -11.82 19.28
CA ASP A 19 -22.54 -11.09 20.52
C ASP A 19 -22.33 -9.59 20.28
N LYS A 20 -23.12 -8.76 20.97
CA LYS A 20 -23.14 -7.30 20.79
C LYS A 20 -21.81 -6.63 21.18
N GLY A 21 -21.12 -7.20 22.18
CA GLY A 21 -19.82 -6.70 22.65
C GLY A 21 -18.68 -6.96 21.66
N THR A 22 -18.85 -7.90 20.73
CA THR A 22 -17.79 -8.33 19.82
C THR A 22 -17.81 -7.56 18.48
N PHE A 23 -18.93 -6.93 18.12
CA PHE A 23 -19.05 -6.16 16.87
C PHE A 23 -17.98 -5.07 16.69
N PRO A 24 -17.63 -4.24 17.70
CA PRO A 24 -16.57 -3.26 17.54
C PRO A 24 -15.22 -3.89 17.19
N VAL A 25 -14.91 -5.04 17.79
CA VAL A 25 -13.66 -5.77 17.55
C VAL A 25 -13.64 -6.36 16.14
N VAL A 26 -14.72 -7.00 15.71
CA VAL A 26 -14.84 -7.56 14.35
C VAL A 26 -14.76 -6.45 13.31
N PHE A 27 -15.38 -5.29 13.58
CA PHE A 27 -15.28 -4.12 12.73
C PHE A 27 -13.84 -3.63 12.58
N CYS A 28 -13.12 -3.42 13.68
CA CYS A 28 -11.71 -3.02 13.63
C CYS A 28 -10.84 -4.06 12.89
N ALA A 29 -11.03 -5.35 13.17
CA ALA A 29 -10.25 -6.42 12.54
C ALA A 29 -10.52 -6.52 11.03
N SER A 30 -11.79 -6.42 10.61
CA SER A 30 -12.17 -6.44 9.20
C SER A 30 -11.66 -5.20 8.46
N PHE A 31 -11.78 -4.02 9.06
CA PHE A 31 -11.20 -2.79 8.51
C PHE A 31 -9.68 -2.91 8.33
N ALA A 32 -8.98 -3.42 9.36
CA ALA A 32 -7.54 -3.66 9.28
C ALA A 32 -7.18 -4.66 8.17
N ALA A 33 -7.94 -5.74 8.02
CA ALA A 33 -7.72 -6.74 6.98
C ALA A 33 -7.91 -6.15 5.57
N VAL A 34 -8.95 -5.35 5.36
CA VAL A 34 -9.21 -4.67 4.08
C VAL A 34 -8.11 -3.65 3.79
N ALA A 35 -7.72 -2.85 4.77
CA ALA A 35 -6.65 -1.86 4.62
C ALA A 35 -5.30 -2.51 4.28
N ALA A 36 -4.94 -3.59 4.99
CA ALA A 36 -3.72 -4.35 4.75
C ALA A 36 -3.70 -4.96 3.34
N THR A 37 -4.82 -5.58 2.93
CA THR A 37 -4.97 -6.16 1.59
C THR A 37 -4.85 -5.08 0.51
N GLY A 38 -5.55 -3.95 0.68
CA GLY A 38 -5.48 -2.82 -0.26
C GLY A 38 -4.07 -2.26 -0.40
N MET A 39 -3.34 -2.10 0.71
CA MET A 39 -1.94 -1.63 0.68
C MET A 39 -1.01 -2.65 0.01
N SER A 40 -1.22 -3.94 0.29
CA SER A 40 -0.42 -5.02 -0.30
C SER A 40 -0.60 -5.10 -1.81
N LEU A 41 -1.84 -5.01 -2.29
CA LEU A 41 -2.15 -4.98 -3.72
C LEU A 41 -1.57 -3.74 -4.38
N ARG A 42 -1.72 -2.56 -3.76
CA ARG A 42 -1.09 -1.32 -4.24
C ARG A 42 0.41 -1.50 -4.40
N TYR A 43 1.08 -2.09 -3.41
CA TYR A 43 2.52 -2.32 -3.45
C TYR A 43 2.90 -3.30 -4.56
N LEU A 44 2.18 -4.41 -4.73
CA LEU A 44 2.49 -5.40 -5.76
C LEU A 44 2.27 -4.88 -7.19
N PHE A 45 1.24 -4.07 -7.43
CA PHE A 45 0.88 -3.64 -8.79
C PHE A 45 1.49 -2.30 -9.22
N LEU A 46 1.79 -1.40 -8.27
CA LEU A 46 2.36 -0.08 -8.56
C LEU A 46 3.86 0.01 -8.33
N ASN A 47 4.49 -1.02 -7.74
CA ASN A 47 5.93 -1.04 -7.58
C ASN A 47 6.59 -1.17 -8.97
N PRO A 48 7.52 -0.26 -9.35
CA PRO A 48 8.24 -0.34 -10.61
C PRO A 48 9.04 -1.64 -10.77
N ASP A 49 9.38 -2.32 -9.67
CA ASP A 49 10.23 -3.51 -9.68
C ASP A 49 9.46 -4.83 -9.80
N VAL A 50 8.11 -4.80 -9.80
CA VAL A 50 7.27 -6.01 -9.80
C VAL A 50 6.46 -6.11 -11.09
N TYR A 51 6.63 -7.23 -11.80
CA TYR A 51 5.91 -7.55 -13.03
C TYR A 51 4.97 -8.73 -12.83
N VAL A 52 3.67 -8.46 -12.88
CA VAL A 52 2.62 -9.48 -12.75
C VAL A 52 2.18 -10.01 -14.12
N ASN A 53 2.32 -9.20 -15.18
CA ASN A 53 1.94 -9.59 -16.54
C ASN A 53 3.03 -10.46 -17.19
N LYS A 54 2.62 -11.46 -17.98
CA LYS A 54 3.54 -12.39 -18.66
C LYS A 54 4.34 -11.70 -19.77
N GLU A 55 3.75 -10.70 -20.42
CA GLU A 55 4.36 -9.94 -21.52
C GLU A 55 5.59 -9.16 -21.08
N GLU A 56 5.63 -8.75 -19.81
CA GLU A 56 6.65 -7.85 -19.25
C GLU A 56 7.82 -8.61 -18.63
N ARG A 57 7.72 -9.95 -18.52
CA ARG A 57 8.75 -10.81 -17.91
C ARG A 57 10.03 -10.90 -18.75
N PHE A 58 9.94 -10.70 -20.06
CA PHE A 58 11.04 -10.88 -21.00
C PHE A 58 11.73 -9.55 -21.37
N THR A 59 11.29 -8.44 -20.79
CA THR A 59 11.87 -7.13 -21.04
C THR A 59 13.21 -7.00 -20.33
N SER A 60 14.29 -6.86 -21.10
CA SER A 60 15.67 -6.74 -20.60
C SER A 60 16.04 -5.36 -20.05
N LEU A 61 15.29 -4.32 -20.45
CA LEU A 61 15.48 -2.94 -19.97
C LEU A 61 14.34 -2.56 -19.03
N HIS A 62 14.61 -2.67 -17.73
CA HIS A 62 13.62 -2.49 -16.65
C HIS A 62 13.03 -1.06 -16.52
N HIS A 63 13.55 -0.06 -17.24
CA HIS A 63 13.25 1.36 -16.99
C HIS A 63 12.90 2.21 -18.22
N THR A 64 12.90 1.66 -19.43
CA THR A 64 12.95 2.49 -20.67
C THR A 64 11.92 2.14 -21.74
N LEU A 65 10.89 1.34 -21.43
CA LEU A 65 9.89 0.97 -22.42
C LEU A 65 8.53 1.57 -22.08
N GLU A 66 7.97 2.33 -23.04
CA GLU A 66 6.55 2.62 -23.12
C GLU A 66 5.77 1.32 -22.90
N PRO A 67 4.76 1.32 -22.00
CA PRO A 67 3.92 2.47 -21.65
C PRO A 67 4.12 2.95 -20.19
N ARG A 68 5.29 2.74 -19.56
CA ARG A 68 5.45 2.87 -18.10
C ARG A 68 6.58 3.75 -17.58
N GLU A 69 7.11 4.65 -18.39
CA GLU A 69 8.10 5.66 -17.94
C GLU A 69 7.63 6.42 -16.69
N ASP A 70 6.31 6.66 -16.60
CA ASP A 70 5.69 7.39 -15.49
C ASP A 70 5.50 6.59 -14.19
N ARG A 71 5.65 5.25 -14.20
CA ARG A 71 5.45 4.46 -12.97
C ARG A 71 6.52 4.76 -11.94
N GLY A 72 7.78 4.85 -12.39
CA GLY A 72 8.91 5.12 -11.50
C GLY A 72 8.83 6.51 -10.88
N SER A 73 8.47 7.52 -11.67
CA SER A 73 8.23 8.89 -11.20
C SER A 73 7.02 8.96 -10.26
N ALA A 74 5.87 8.38 -10.62
CA ALA A 74 4.68 8.36 -9.77
C ALA A 74 4.91 7.64 -8.42
N TRP A 75 5.62 6.51 -8.44
CA TRP A 75 5.98 5.76 -7.24
C TRP A 75 6.91 6.54 -6.30
N ARG A 76 7.86 7.29 -6.87
CA ARG A 76 8.75 8.20 -6.13
C ARG A 76 7.99 9.41 -5.58
N GLN A 77 7.18 10.05 -6.41
CA GLN A 77 6.35 11.21 -6.06
C GLN A 77 5.42 10.88 -4.89
N PHE A 78 4.77 9.71 -4.90
CA PHE A 78 3.93 9.26 -3.80
C PHE A 78 4.71 9.19 -2.48
N ARG A 79 5.89 8.55 -2.49
CA ARG A 79 6.75 8.45 -1.30
C ARG A 79 7.23 9.82 -0.85
N PHE A 80 7.59 10.69 -1.78
CA PHE A 80 7.98 12.07 -1.51
C PHE A 80 6.84 12.86 -0.84
N ARG A 81 5.60 12.73 -1.34
CA ARG A 81 4.43 13.39 -0.72
C ARG A 81 4.15 12.87 0.68
N MET A 82 4.26 11.56 0.90
CA MET A 82 4.07 10.96 2.22
C MET A 82 5.15 11.41 3.21
N ALA A 83 6.42 11.48 2.78
CA ALA A 83 7.53 11.95 3.61
C ALA A 83 7.41 13.44 3.97
N ASN A 84 6.74 14.23 3.11
CA ASN A 84 6.52 15.67 3.30
C ASN A 84 5.12 16.02 3.82
N LEU A 85 4.36 15.04 4.32
CA LEU A 85 3.03 15.29 4.85
C LEU A 85 3.04 16.27 6.04
N LYS A 86 4.14 16.29 6.81
CA LYS A 86 4.36 17.20 7.92
C LYS A 86 5.70 17.92 7.76
N ARG A 87 5.71 19.22 8.08
CA ARG A 87 6.91 20.05 8.11
C ARG A 87 7.91 19.54 9.17
N ASN A 88 9.16 19.32 8.78
CA ASN A 88 10.22 18.85 9.67
C ASN A 88 11.59 19.48 9.29
N PRO A 89 12.58 19.57 10.20
CA PRO A 89 13.86 20.19 9.88
C PRO A 89 14.58 19.53 8.68
N ILE A 90 14.32 18.25 8.44
CA ILE A 90 14.92 17.46 7.36
C ILE A 90 14.37 17.92 5.99
N ASN A 91 13.05 18.03 5.82
CA ASN A 91 12.43 18.49 4.58
C ASN A 91 12.63 19.97 4.29
N GLN A 92 12.85 20.78 5.34
CA GLN A 92 13.22 22.18 5.21
C GLN A 92 14.71 22.38 4.87
N SER A 93 15.53 21.33 4.92
CA SER A 93 16.96 21.47 4.69
C SER A 93 17.30 21.60 3.20
N ARG A 94 18.28 22.46 2.89
CA ARG A 94 18.73 22.78 1.53
C ARG A 94 19.18 21.55 0.71
N GLN A 95 19.46 20.44 1.39
CA GLN A 95 19.86 19.17 0.77
C GLN A 95 18.75 18.56 -0.09
N PHE A 96 17.48 18.91 0.16
CA PHE A 96 16.34 18.36 -0.57
C PHE A 96 15.83 19.28 -1.70
N ASP A 97 16.46 20.42 -1.94
CA ASP A 97 16.00 21.41 -2.91
C ASP A 97 15.91 20.83 -4.33
N GLU A 98 16.88 19.98 -4.71
CA GLU A 98 16.89 19.26 -5.98
C GLU A 98 15.68 18.31 -6.13
N LEU A 99 15.20 17.74 -5.02
CA LEU A 99 14.05 16.84 -5.04
C LEU A 99 12.72 17.61 -5.18
N PHE A 100 12.63 18.82 -4.63
CA PHE A 100 11.49 19.71 -4.83
C PHE A 100 11.48 20.35 -6.23
N ALA A 101 12.64 20.53 -6.86
CA ALA A 101 12.75 21.09 -8.21
C ALA A 101 12.17 20.18 -9.31
N LYS A 102 12.06 18.87 -9.05
CA LYS A 102 11.50 17.90 -10.01
C LYS A 102 10.03 18.23 -10.32
N GLU A 103 9.65 18.12 -11.58
CA GLU A 103 8.31 18.51 -12.07
C GLU A 103 7.18 17.81 -11.33
N GLU A 104 7.34 16.51 -11.11
CA GLU A 104 6.44 15.65 -10.34
C GLU A 104 6.19 16.15 -8.90
N ASN A 105 7.12 16.88 -8.28
CA ASN A 105 7.05 17.26 -6.86
C ASN A 105 6.59 18.70 -6.62
N LYS A 106 6.36 19.49 -7.67
CA LYS A 106 5.97 20.92 -7.57
C LYS A 106 4.68 21.16 -6.78
N GLY A 107 3.81 20.15 -6.65
CA GLY A 107 2.58 20.23 -5.87
C GLY A 107 2.74 20.05 -4.35
N VAL A 108 3.95 19.73 -3.86
CA VAL A 108 4.22 19.50 -2.44
C VAL A 108 4.74 20.80 -1.81
N GLN A 109 3.99 21.34 -0.85
CA GLN A 109 4.38 22.55 -0.13
C GLN A 109 5.43 22.24 0.95
N ARG A 110 6.32 23.21 1.16
CA ARG A 110 7.43 23.17 2.10
C ARG A 110 7.10 24.00 3.34
#